data_AF-A0A933M7W6-F1
#
_entry.id   AF-A0A933M7W6-F1
#
_cell.length_a   1.000
_cell.length_b   1.000
_cell.length_c   1.000
_cell.angle_alpha   90.00
_cell.angle_beta   90.00
_cell.angle_gamma   90.00
#
_symmetry.space_group_name_H-M   'P 1'
#
loop_
_entity.id
_entity.type
_entity.pdbx_description
1 polymer ?
#
loop_
_entity_poly.entity_id
_entity_poly.type
_entity_poly.pdbx_seq_one_letter_code
_entity_poly.pdbx_strand_id
1 'polypeptide(L)'
;MTVYYGMRYLTASEFYQYCSDLNVSVNPLSDLQRFEMDRVLLPAARVMKPVEYVTERERVDTESRTYGQPLADWQELEGLFDSRLDPQNRSDEDLWHPFDRGLKRKNRFLYRPGENEFKPWSSYWVGGAAVEHYYHYWQVYQVYAIQKLYPIYARHFWFLENLKDEVKERASYYTPQPLGAIVTLNGNLQYFDALSFYMQLRENERRISFRPNHQTADDLIKHYKVQIKRHADNVLGEYGFTTPQFYQFLFYLLDLRSEYERDEHAKLAEEVTKDLQSIVGLLATVSEQSLQEVAEEAGRKTGPLVTKEIRALDENLEIRDYAASTFARVMNDYNGEFPQFNISPAEIDDLLKFIDSTELLIIPYTIFDTDKALNSGKPVHKTVIYTGIKNLATGLEDLLREIAKRIPAPSGSTDDLGNLINMVFKQWSADFWKERDRIQNKTKPKATPDFIRNITDAYTDPSFKLITHGESIRVFLIAYWARNFTGHFYTLENDLYNGLSGRVVTSLYYAFLYAWKHAVDKKWPLI
;
A
#
# COMPACT_ATOMS: atom_id res chain seq x y z
N MET A 1 8.51 2.10 8.04
CA MET A 1 8.94 1.65 6.70
C MET A 1 10.37 1.16 6.84
N THR A 2 10.61 -0.13 6.58
CA THR A 2 11.94 -0.76 6.57
C THR A 2 12.79 -0.12 5.47
N VAL A 3 13.99 0.35 5.80
CA VAL A 3 14.85 1.13 4.87
C VAL A 3 15.34 0.28 3.69
N TYR A 4 15.37 -1.04 3.84
CA TYR A 4 16.02 -1.97 2.91
C TYR A 4 15.10 -2.67 1.90
N TYR A 5 13.78 -2.53 2.02
CA TYR A 5 12.84 -3.16 1.08
C TYR A 5 13.06 -2.65 -0.35
N GLY A 6 13.05 -3.55 -1.33
CA GLY A 6 13.19 -3.21 -2.75
C GLY A 6 14.60 -2.80 -3.16
N MET A 7 15.56 -2.69 -2.22
CA MET A 7 16.97 -2.50 -2.56
C MET A 7 17.48 -3.77 -3.23
N ARG A 8 17.91 -3.62 -4.49
CA ARG A 8 18.33 -4.76 -5.28
C ARG A 8 19.58 -5.43 -4.72
N TYR A 9 20.58 -4.68 -4.26
CA TYR A 9 21.79 -5.26 -3.66
C TYR A 9 22.02 -4.66 -2.27
N LEU A 10 22.03 -5.52 -1.25
CA LEU A 10 22.31 -5.21 0.14
C LEU A 10 23.63 -5.85 0.53
N THR A 11 24.53 -5.12 1.20
CA THR A 11 25.71 -5.74 1.82
C THR A 11 25.29 -6.81 2.82
N ALA A 12 26.16 -7.77 3.14
CA ALA A 12 25.85 -8.81 4.12
C ALA A 12 25.37 -8.25 5.48
N SER A 13 25.95 -7.13 5.93
CA SER A 13 25.54 -6.44 7.16
C SER A 13 24.16 -5.81 7.05
N GLU A 14 23.85 -5.14 5.93
CA GLU A 14 22.52 -4.57 5.69
C GLU A 14 21.46 -5.65 5.54
N PHE A 15 21.78 -6.75 4.85
CA PHE A 15 20.89 -7.90 4.71
C PHE A 15 20.61 -8.57 6.06
N TYR A 16 21.63 -8.72 6.91
CA TYR A 16 21.47 -9.18 8.29
C TYR A 16 20.54 -8.24 9.08
N GLN A 17 20.76 -6.92 9.00
CA GLN A 17 19.91 -5.95 9.68
C GLN A 17 18.47 -6.05 9.17
N TYR A 18 18.27 -6.19 7.85
CA TYR A 18 16.95 -6.35 7.26
C TYR A 18 16.25 -7.63 7.73
N CYS A 19 16.96 -8.76 7.81
CA CYS A 19 16.42 -9.99 8.40
C CYS A 19 15.97 -9.75 9.86
N SER A 20 16.82 -9.10 10.66
CA SER A 20 16.50 -8.76 12.06
C SER A 20 15.27 -7.85 12.16
N ASP A 21 15.17 -6.82 11.32
CA ASP A 21 14.02 -5.90 11.29
C ASP A 21 12.71 -6.64 11.01
N LEU A 22 12.76 -7.72 10.23
CA LEU A 22 11.63 -8.58 9.87
C LEU A 22 11.41 -9.75 10.85
N ASN A 23 12.14 -9.80 11.96
CA ASN A 23 12.14 -10.88 12.94
C ASN A 23 12.53 -12.26 12.36
N VAL A 24 13.41 -12.28 11.35
CA VAL A 24 14.01 -13.50 10.79
C VAL A 24 15.39 -13.69 11.40
N SER A 25 15.54 -14.68 12.27
CA SER A 25 16.73 -14.81 13.12
C SER A 25 17.95 -15.36 12.37
N VAL A 26 18.88 -14.49 12.00
CA VAL A 26 20.19 -14.88 11.44
C VAL A 26 21.26 -14.60 12.50
N ASN A 27 22.21 -15.49 12.74
CA ASN A 27 23.38 -15.19 13.57
C ASN A 27 24.39 -14.40 12.70
N PRO A 28 24.99 -13.29 13.19
CA PRO A 28 25.27 -12.08 12.42
C PRO A 28 25.84 -12.26 11.00
N LEU A 29 26.89 -13.05 10.84
CA LEU A 29 27.51 -13.30 9.51
C LEU A 29 27.92 -14.77 9.31
N SER A 30 28.12 -15.52 10.40
CA SER A 30 28.50 -16.93 10.34
C SER A 30 27.40 -17.81 9.75
N ASP A 31 26.14 -17.47 9.96
CA ASP A 31 25.02 -18.21 9.39
C ASP A 31 24.92 -18.02 7.87
N LEU A 32 25.17 -16.81 7.36
CA LEU A 32 25.17 -16.53 5.94
C LEU A 32 26.30 -17.28 5.21
N GLN A 33 27.52 -17.24 5.77
CA GLN A 33 28.64 -18.03 5.24
C GLN A 33 28.33 -19.54 5.26
N ARG A 34 27.67 -20.02 6.31
CA ARG A 34 27.26 -21.42 6.42
C ARG A 34 26.23 -21.80 5.36
N PHE A 35 25.18 -20.99 5.20
CA PHE A 35 24.17 -21.25 4.18
C PHE A 35 24.77 -21.27 2.77
N GLU A 36 25.81 -20.47 2.55
CA GLU A 36 26.59 -20.52 1.31
C GLU A 36 27.40 -21.82 1.17
N MET A 37 28.09 -22.24 2.24
CA MET A 37 28.86 -23.50 2.28
C MET A 37 27.99 -24.70 1.91
N ASP A 38 26.78 -24.74 2.45
CA ASP A 38 25.83 -25.82 2.21
C ASP A 38 25.01 -25.61 0.92
N ARG A 39 25.24 -24.52 0.20
CA ARG A 39 24.60 -24.16 -1.09
C ARG A 39 23.08 -24.03 -0.98
N VAL A 40 22.63 -23.44 0.12
CA VAL A 40 21.21 -23.17 0.41
C VAL A 40 20.88 -21.69 0.41
N LEU A 41 21.89 -20.83 0.43
CA LEU A 41 21.74 -19.41 0.16
C LEU A 41 23.03 -18.92 -0.49
N LEU A 42 22.96 -18.43 -1.72
CA LEU A 42 24.11 -17.87 -2.41
C LEU A 42 24.00 -16.34 -2.43
N PRO A 43 25.11 -15.60 -2.21
CA PRO A 43 25.13 -14.17 -2.47
C PRO A 43 24.73 -13.86 -3.92
N ALA A 44 23.98 -12.78 -4.11
CA ALA A 44 23.63 -12.25 -5.43
C ALA A 44 24.87 -11.78 -6.20
N ALA A 45 25.83 -11.17 -5.49
CA ALA A 45 27.09 -10.71 -6.06
C ALA A 45 28.20 -10.64 -5.00
N ARG A 46 29.44 -10.66 -5.48
CA ARG A 46 30.65 -10.37 -4.71
C ARG A 46 31.45 -9.28 -5.37
N VAL A 47 31.92 -8.32 -4.59
CA VAL A 47 32.92 -7.33 -5.05
C VAL A 47 34.27 -7.69 -4.45
N MET A 48 35.23 -7.96 -5.33
CA MET A 48 36.62 -8.22 -5.00
C MET A 48 37.40 -6.90 -4.98
N LYS A 49 37.92 -6.51 -3.82
CA LYS A 49 38.74 -5.30 -3.65
C LYS A 49 40.21 -5.71 -3.44
N PRO A 50 41.09 -5.52 -4.44
CA PRO A 50 42.51 -5.84 -4.27
C PRO A 50 43.15 -5.01 -3.15
N VAL A 51 44.24 -5.51 -2.56
CA VAL A 51 44.97 -4.77 -1.51
C VAL A 51 45.37 -3.39 -1.98
N GLU A 52 45.91 -3.33 -3.20
CA GLU A 52 46.43 -2.11 -3.78
C GLU A 52 45.33 -1.04 -3.83
N TYR A 53 44.09 -1.44 -4.13
CA TYR A 53 42.93 -0.56 -4.07
C TYR A 53 42.62 -0.13 -2.64
N VAL A 54 42.54 -1.07 -1.70
CA VAL A 54 42.16 -0.78 -0.29
C VAL A 54 43.19 0.17 0.34
N THR A 55 44.48 -0.13 0.20
CA THR A 55 45.57 0.71 0.73
C THR A 55 45.57 2.10 0.09
N GLU A 56 45.40 2.19 -1.23
CA GLU A 56 45.36 3.49 -1.91
C GLU A 56 44.13 4.31 -1.52
N ARG A 57 42.96 3.66 -1.38
CA ARG A 57 41.73 4.31 -0.91
C ARG A 57 41.90 4.86 0.50
N GLU A 58 42.42 4.05 1.43
CA GLU A 58 42.69 4.48 2.81
C GLU A 58 43.64 5.68 2.84
N ARG A 59 44.71 5.64 2.03
CA ARG A 59 45.66 6.76 1.90
C ARG A 59 44.98 8.05 1.45
N VAL A 60 44.12 7.96 0.44
CA VAL A 60 43.42 9.12 -0.15
C VAL A 60 42.31 9.66 0.76
N ASP A 61 41.57 8.78 1.45
CA ASP A 61 40.48 9.17 2.35
C ASP A 61 40.96 9.70 3.71
N THR A 62 42.23 9.48 4.06
CA THR A 62 42.83 10.09 5.27
C THR A 62 43.01 11.61 5.11
N GLU A 63 43.05 12.12 3.87
CA GLU A 63 43.18 13.54 3.57
C GLU A 63 41.81 14.17 3.29
N SER A 64 41.41 15.16 4.11
CA SER A 64 40.08 15.79 4.02
C SER A 64 39.76 16.46 2.68
N ARG A 65 40.78 16.79 1.88
CA ARG A 65 40.64 17.42 0.55
C ARG A 65 40.39 16.41 -0.57
N THR A 66 40.78 15.16 -0.36
CA THR A 66 40.69 14.09 -1.36
C THR A 66 39.74 12.97 -0.95
N TYR A 67 39.15 13.06 0.24
CA TYR A 67 38.09 12.17 0.71
C TYR A 67 36.98 12.00 -0.34
N GLY A 68 36.75 10.75 -0.75
CA GLY A 68 35.73 10.40 -1.73
C GLY A 68 36.05 10.79 -3.18
N GLN A 69 37.28 11.26 -3.49
CA GLN A 69 37.70 11.47 -4.88
C GLN A 69 37.92 10.14 -5.60
N PRO A 70 37.59 10.05 -6.89
CA PRO A 70 37.82 8.84 -7.67
C PRO A 70 39.31 8.58 -7.91
N LEU A 71 39.71 7.31 -7.84
CA LEU A 71 41.05 6.82 -8.13
C LEU A 71 41.12 6.42 -9.61
N ALA A 72 41.97 7.11 -10.37
CA ALA A 72 42.04 6.99 -11.82
C ALA A 72 42.27 5.55 -12.32
N ASP A 73 43.11 4.76 -11.64
CA ASP A 73 43.44 3.39 -12.03
C ASP A 73 42.36 2.35 -11.62
N TRP A 74 41.37 2.78 -10.83
CA TRP A 74 40.34 1.92 -10.25
C TRP A 74 38.92 2.30 -10.67
N GLN A 75 38.77 3.11 -11.72
CA GLN A 75 37.46 3.55 -12.23
C GLN A 75 36.47 2.40 -12.51
N GLU A 76 36.96 1.23 -12.96
CA GLU A 76 36.12 0.06 -13.19
C GLU A 76 35.54 -0.53 -11.89
N LEU A 77 36.29 -0.48 -10.78
CA LEU A 77 35.83 -0.91 -9.45
C LEU A 77 34.95 0.18 -8.82
N GLU A 78 35.34 1.44 -8.93
CA GLU A 78 34.58 2.57 -8.40
C GLU A 78 33.23 2.77 -9.10
N GLY A 79 33.19 2.49 -10.40
CA GLY A 79 31.97 2.50 -11.21
C GLY A 79 30.89 1.53 -10.71
N LEU A 80 31.25 0.53 -9.88
CA LEU A 80 30.30 -0.37 -9.22
C LEU A 80 29.55 0.30 -8.07
N PHE A 81 30.12 1.35 -7.48
CA PHE A 81 29.56 2.08 -6.33
C PHE A 81 28.98 3.43 -6.73
N ASP A 82 29.53 4.07 -7.76
CA ASP A 82 29.02 5.30 -8.35
C ASP A 82 29.00 5.20 -9.87
N SER A 83 27.81 5.14 -10.46
CA SER A 83 27.61 4.99 -11.90
C SER A 83 28.26 6.10 -12.72
N ARG A 84 28.42 7.30 -12.17
CA ARG A 84 29.04 8.45 -12.85
C ARG A 84 30.52 8.25 -13.09
N LEU A 85 31.15 7.34 -12.34
CA LEU A 85 32.56 6.99 -12.45
C LEU A 85 32.81 5.85 -13.43
N ASP A 86 31.76 5.19 -13.95
CA ASP A 86 31.89 4.16 -14.98
C ASP A 86 32.33 4.80 -16.31
N PRO A 87 33.56 4.53 -16.80
CA PRO A 87 34.08 5.14 -18.03
C PRO A 87 33.24 4.81 -19.27
N GLN A 88 32.52 3.68 -19.22
CA GLN A 88 31.70 3.17 -20.31
C GLN A 88 30.22 3.57 -20.18
N ASN A 89 29.83 4.31 -19.13
CA ASN A 89 28.43 4.69 -18.91
C ASN A 89 28.27 6.10 -18.31
N ARG A 90 28.70 7.10 -19.05
CA ARG A 90 28.67 8.51 -18.59
C ARG A 90 27.26 9.12 -18.52
N SER A 91 26.22 8.48 -19.07
CA SER A 91 24.89 9.09 -19.19
C SER A 91 23.78 8.47 -18.33
N ASP A 92 24.04 7.38 -17.61
CA ASP A 92 23.05 6.67 -16.77
C ASP A 92 21.72 6.32 -17.50
N GLU A 93 21.72 6.30 -18.84
CA GLU A 93 20.51 6.22 -19.67
C GLU A 93 19.70 4.94 -19.50
N ASP A 94 20.34 3.83 -19.12
CA ASP A 94 19.66 2.54 -18.96
C ASP A 94 18.99 2.37 -17.59
N LEU A 95 19.38 3.16 -16.58
CA LEU A 95 18.89 3.09 -15.19
C LEU A 95 19.16 1.76 -14.46
N TRP A 96 19.99 0.89 -15.04
CA TRP A 96 20.33 -0.40 -14.43
C TRP A 96 21.18 -0.20 -13.18
N HIS A 97 21.10 -1.14 -12.24
CA HIS A 97 22.04 -1.13 -11.12
C HIS A 97 23.47 -1.36 -11.65
N PRO A 98 24.50 -0.67 -11.11
CA PRO A 98 25.88 -0.86 -11.53
C PRO A 98 26.35 -2.32 -11.54
N PHE A 99 25.87 -3.13 -10.58
CA PHE A 99 26.21 -4.55 -10.51
C PHE A 99 25.59 -5.36 -11.66
N ASP A 100 24.34 -5.09 -12.05
CA ASP A 100 23.72 -5.80 -13.17
C ASP A 100 24.50 -5.53 -14.48
N ARG A 101 24.90 -4.27 -14.68
CA ARG A 101 25.77 -3.86 -15.81
C ARG A 101 27.13 -4.54 -15.73
N GLY A 102 27.77 -4.50 -14.56
CA GLY A 102 29.07 -5.09 -14.31
C GLY A 102 29.08 -6.60 -14.60
N LEU A 103 28.05 -7.33 -14.16
CA LEU A 103 27.90 -8.76 -14.40
C LEU A 103 27.73 -9.06 -15.89
N LYS A 104 26.86 -8.31 -16.58
CA LYS A 104 26.64 -8.44 -18.04
C LYS A 104 27.91 -8.18 -18.84
N ARG A 105 28.73 -7.22 -18.40
CA ARG A 105 30.02 -6.85 -19.01
C ARG A 105 31.20 -7.71 -18.53
N LYS A 106 30.98 -8.64 -17.59
CA LYS A 106 32.05 -9.45 -16.98
C LYS A 106 33.16 -8.60 -16.34
N ASN A 107 32.77 -7.58 -15.58
CA ASN A 107 33.69 -6.73 -14.79
C ASN A 107 34.59 -7.62 -13.91
N ARG A 108 35.91 -7.40 -13.96
CA ARG A 108 36.89 -8.30 -13.31
C ARG A 108 36.83 -8.29 -11.79
N PHE A 109 36.22 -7.27 -11.19
CA PHE A 109 36.08 -7.14 -9.74
C PHE A 109 34.72 -7.61 -9.23
N LEU A 110 33.77 -7.92 -10.12
CA LEU A 110 32.43 -8.34 -9.76
C LEU A 110 32.19 -9.78 -10.18
N TYR A 111 31.71 -10.59 -9.25
CA TYR A 111 31.53 -12.02 -9.46
C TYR A 111 30.19 -12.49 -8.89
N ARG A 112 29.43 -13.28 -9.66
CA ARG A 112 28.22 -13.96 -9.20
C ARG A 112 28.60 -15.39 -8.79
N PRO A 113 28.46 -15.78 -7.52
CA PRO A 113 28.76 -17.13 -7.06
C PRO A 113 28.02 -18.21 -7.83
N GLY A 114 28.76 -19.18 -8.36
CA GLY A 114 28.22 -20.38 -8.99
C GLY A 114 27.88 -21.46 -7.97
N GLU A 115 26.94 -22.34 -8.33
CA GLU A 115 26.44 -23.43 -7.46
C GLU A 115 27.51 -24.44 -7.02
N ASN A 116 28.63 -24.52 -7.74
CA ASN A 116 29.73 -25.44 -7.47
C ASN A 116 30.95 -24.78 -6.81
N GLU A 117 30.85 -23.50 -6.45
CA GLU A 117 32.00 -22.68 -6.07
C GLU A 117 31.80 -22.07 -4.67
N PHE A 118 32.03 -22.89 -3.63
CA PHE A 118 32.19 -22.36 -2.27
C PHE A 118 33.67 -22.12 -1.95
N LYS A 119 33.97 -20.95 -1.39
CA LYS A 119 35.25 -20.69 -0.73
C LYS A 119 34.97 -20.02 0.61
N PRO A 120 35.61 -20.45 1.72
CA PRO A 120 35.44 -19.82 3.01
C PRO A 120 35.67 -18.31 2.95
N TRP A 121 34.87 -17.50 3.64
CA TRP A 121 34.99 -16.05 3.60
C TRP A 121 36.38 -15.57 4.07
N SER A 122 36.99 -16.30 5.01
CA SER A 122 38.37 -16.09 5.47
C SER A 122 39.42 -16.35 4.39
N SER A 123 39.14 -17.19 3.40
CA SER A 123 40.10 -17.51 2.33
C SER A 123 40.30 -16.38 1.33
N TYR A 124 39.35 -15.44 1.25
CA TYR A 124 39.50 -14.25 0.42
C TYR A 124 40.48 -13.23 1.00
N TRP A 125 40.80 -13.33 2.29
CA TRP A 125 41.75 -12.46 2.98
C TRP A 125 43.22 -12.85 2.76
N VAL A 126 43.50 -13.94 2.03
CA VAL A 126 44.88 -14.38 1.77
C VAL A 126 45.53 -13.41 0.78
N GLY A 127 46.49 -12.65 1.29
CA GLY A 127 47.15 -11.58 0.54
C GLY A 127 46.46 -10.22 0.65
N GLY A 128 45.55 -10.01 1.61
CA GLY A 128 44.99 -8.72 2.04
C GLY A 128 43.80 -8.16 1.23
N ALA A 129 43.33 -8.86 0.19
CA ALA A 129 42.16 -8.44 -0.57
C ALA A 129 40.88 -8.53 0.30
N ALA A 130 40.01 -7.53 0.21
CA ALA A 130 38.73 -7.51 0.90
C ALA A 130 37.61 -7.94 -0.06
N VAL A 131 36.68 -8.78 0.41
CA VAL A 131 35.53 -9.22 -0.39
C VAL A 131 34.23 -8.85 0.29
N GLU A 132 33.40 -8.11 -0.43
CA GLU A 132 32.07 -7.72 0.03
C GLU A 132 31.03 -8.62 -0.63
N HIS A 133 30.15 -9.17 0.21
CA HIS A 133 29.07 -10.07 -0.20
C HIS A 133 27.76 -9.30 -0.24
N TYR A 134 26.99 -9.49 -1.30
CA TYR A 134 25.72 -8.82 -1.51
C TYR A 134 24.59 -9.81 -1.70
N TYR A 135 23.42 -9.47 -1.16
CA TYR A 135 22.18 -10.23 -1.23
C TYR A 135 21.05 -9.36 -1.77
N HIS A 136 20.05 -9.96 -2.39
CA HIS A 136 18.81 -9.27 -2.72
C HIS A 136 17.89 -9.21 -1.49
N TYR A 137 17.04 -8.17 -1.39
CA TYR A 137 16.08 -8.07 -0.28
C TYR A 137 15.19 -9.33 -0.14
N TRP A 138 14.68 -9.86 -1.26
CA TRP A 138 13.77 -11.00 -1.27
C TRP A 138 14.41 -12.30 -0.77
N GLN A 139 15.74 -12.39 -0.68
CA GLN A 139 16.42 -13.56 -0.13
C GLN A 139 16.11 -13.79 1.36
N VAL A 140 15.52 -12.81 2.05
CA VAL A 140 14.98 -13.01 3.40
C VAL A 140 13.89 -14.09 3.44
N TYR A 141 13.11 -14.26 2.36
CA TYR A 141 12.12 -15.33 2.25
C TYR A 141 12.78 -16.71 2.20
N GLN A 142 13.93 -16.83 1.52
CA GLN A 142 14.71 -18.08 1.51
C GLN A 142 15.21 -18.41 2.91
N VAL A 143 15.76 -17.42 3.62
CA VAL A 143 16.26 -17.60 4.99
C VAL A 143 15.13 -18.08 5.91
N TYR A 144 13.96 -17.43 5.86
CA TYR A 144 12.82 -17.86 6.66
C TYR A 144 12.36 -19.28 6.30
N ALA A 145 12.32 -19.60 5.01
CA ALA A 145 11.91 -20.93 4.55
C ALA A 145 12.86 -22.04 5.03
N ILE A 146 14.19 -21.77 5.04
CA ILE A 146 15.20 -22.65 5.64
C ILE A 146 14.94 -22.84 7.14
N GLN A 147 14.68 -21.75 7.88
CA GLN A 147 14.42 -21.80 9.32
C GLN A 147 13.16 -22.59 9.67
N LYS A 148 12.10 -22.43 8.89
CA LYS A 148 10.82 -23.08 9.10
C LYS A 148 10.91 -24.59 8.90
N LEU A 149 11.57 -25.03 7.82
CA LEU A 149 11.63 -26.46 7.48
C LEU A 149 12.77 -27.22 8.12
N TYR A 150 13.89 -26.54 8.36
CA TYR A 150 15.08 -27.13 8.96
C TYR A 150 15.46 -26.38 10.25
N PRO A 151 14.56 -26.35 11.26
CA PRO A 151 14.78 -25.56 12.47
C PRO A 151 15.99 -26.03 13.28
N ILE A 152 16.28 -27.33 13.27
CA ILE A 152 17.47 -27.91 13.92
C ILE A 152 18.73 -27.42 13.20
N TYR A 153 18.76 -27.45 11.87
CA TYR A 153 19.86 -26.91 11.09
C TYR A 153 20.05 -25.41 11.32
N ALA A 154 18.98 -24.63 11.28
CA ALA A 154 19.07 -23.18 11.44
C ALA A 154 19.53 -22.75 12.84
N ARG A 155 19.06 -23.43 13.91
CA ARG A 155 19.32 -23.01 15.31
C ARG A 155 20.44 -23.78 16.00
N HIS A 156 20.67 -25.03 15.62
CA HIS A 156 21.55 -25.97 16.32
C HIS A 156 22.54 -26.65 15.38
N PHE A 157 22.97 -25.96 14.33
CA PHE A 157 23.92 -26.51 13.36
C PHE A 157 25.17 -27.15 13.97
N TRP A 158 25.75 -26.52 14.99
CA TRP A 158 26.93 -27.06 15.70
C TRP A 158 26.69 -28.49 16.23
N PHE A 159 25.44 -28.83 16.58
CA PHE A 159 25.09 -30.19 16.98
C PHE A 159 25.20 -31.16 15.81
N LEU A 160 24.76 -30.75 14.61
CA LEU A 160 24.81 -31.56 13.39
C LEU A 160 26.26 -31.79 12.90
N GLU A 161 27.13 -30.78 12.99
CA GLU A 161 28.55 -30.92 12.61
C GLU A 161 29.30 -31.93 13.47
N ASN A 162 28.97 -31.98 14.77
CA ASN A 162 29.65 -32.81 15.76
C ASN A 162 29.06 -34.22 15.88
N LEU A 163 28.09 -34.60 15.04
CA LEU A 163 27.60 -35.97 14.98
C LEU A 163 28.70 -36.92 14.49
N LYS A 164 28.71 -38.14 15.02
CA LYS A 164 29.53 -39.23 14.46
C LYS A 164 29.08 -39.53 13.02
N ASP A 165 30.00 -39.93 12.14
CA ASP A 165 29.69 -40.13 10.72
C ASP A 165 28.58 -41.16 10.48
N GLU A 166 28.52 -42.21 11.29
CA GLU A 166 27.43 -43.22 11.30
C GLU A 166 26.03 -42.62 11.56
N VAL A 167 25.97 -41.49 12.26
CA VAL A 167 24.72 -40.78 12.61
C VAL A 167 24.44 -39.64 11.64
N LYS A 168 25.46 -39.07 11.00
CA LYS A 168 25.30 -37.99 10.00
C LYS A 168 24.43 -38.41 8.82
N GLU A 169 24.58 -39.65 8.34
CA GLU A 169 23.75 -40.17 7.25
C GLU A 169 22.26 -40.18 7.64
N ARG A 170 21.95 -40.61 8.87
CA ARG A 170 20.58 -40.60 9.41
C ARG A 170 20.07 -39.19 9.71
N ALA A 171 20.97 -38.27 10.06
CA ALA A 171 20.64 -36.87 10.35
C ALA A 171 20.51 -35.99 9.09
N SER A 172 20.80 -36.53 7.90
CA SER A 172 20.69 -35.81 6.62
C SER A 172 19.29 -35.28 6.32
N TYR A 173 18.24 -35.87 6.90
CA TYR A 173 16.87 -35.36 6.83
C TYR A 173 16.69 -33.99 7.52
N TYR A 174 17.57 -33.64 8.45
CA TYR A 174 17.56 -32.35 9.15
C TYR A 174 18.38 -31.28 8.46
N THR A 175 19.15 -31.64 7.43
CA THR A 175 19.93 -30.70 6.62
C THR A 175 19.21 -30.42 5.31
N PRO A 176 19.09 -29.15 4.90
CA PRO A 176 18.54 -28.82 3.60
C PRO A 176 19.38 -29.43 2.47
N GLN A 177 18.69 -29.97 1.46
CA GLN A 177 19.35 -30.38 0.23
C GLN A 177 19.76 -29.11 -0.55
N PRO A 178 20.97 -29.05 -1.12
CA PRO A 178 21.39 -27.97 -1.99
C PRO A 178 20.32 -27.70 -3.05
N LEU A 179 19.86 -26.45 -3.14
CA LEU A 179 18.87 -26.03 -4.14
C LEU A 179 17.55 -26.83 -4.15
N GLY A 180 17.14 -27.37 -3.00
CA GLY A 180 15.83 -28.01 -2.85
C GLY A 180 14.67 -27.07 -3.21
N ALA A 181 13.47 -27.63 -3.44
CA ALA A 181 12.29 -26.85 -3.83
C ALA A 181 12.08 -25.64 -2.90
N ILE A 182 12.13 -25.82 -1.58
CA ILE A 182 11.90 -24.69 -0.67
C ILE A 182 13.06 -23.69 -0.63
N VAL A 183 14.30 -24.15 -0.76
CA VAL A 183 15.49 -23.29 -0.88
C VAL A 183 15.42 -22.40 -2.12
N THR A 184 14.87 -22.95 -3.22
CA THR A 184 14.63 -22.23 -4.46
C THR A 184 13.28 -21.50 -4.51
N LEU A 185 12.56 -21.42 -3.38
CA LEU A 185 11.21 -20.84 -3.30
C LEU A 185 10.27 -21.46 -4.34
N ASN A 186 10.28 -22.78 -4.42
CA ASN A 186 9.60 -23.64 -5.40
C ASN A 186 9.95 -23.27 -6.85
N GLY A 187 11.22 -22.95 -7.12
CA GLY A 187 11.70 -22.55 -8.43
C GLY A 187 11.42 -21.09 -8.81
N ASN A 188 10.95 -20.25 -7.89
CA ASN A 188 10.54 -18.88 -8.20
C ASN A 188 11.65 -17.82 -8.10
N LEU A 189 12.91 -18.21 -7.87
CA LEU A 189 14.02 -17.25 -7.67
C LEU A 189 14.18 -16.25 -8.82
N GLN A 190 14.05 -16.72 -10.06
CA GLN A 190 14.21 -15.85 -11.22
C GLN A 190 13.08 -14.82 -11.35
N TYR A 191 11.87 -15.13 -10.86
CA TYR A 191 10.77 -14.16 -10.84
C TYR A 191 10.99 -13.06 -9.79
N PHE A 192 11.54 -13.41 -8.62
CA PHE A 192 11.98 -12.43 -7.64
C PHE A 192 13.13 -11.56 -8.16
N ASP A 193 14.10 -12.16 -8.87
CA ASP A 193 15.19 -11.42 -9.51
C ASP A 193 14.62 -10.42 -10.55
N ALA A 194 13.72 -10.86 -11.43
CA ALA A 194 13.05 -9.98 -12.38
C ALA A 194 12.21 -8.87 -11.73
N LEU A 195 11.45 -9.19 -10.68
CA LEU A 195 10.64 -8.21 -9.96
C LEU A 195 11.52 -7.14 -9.30
N SER A 196 12.59 -7.55 -8.62
CA SER A 196 13.52 -6.62 -7.99
C SER A 196 14.27 -5.76 -9.02
N PHE A 197 14.55 -6.31 -10.20
CA PHE A 197 15.11 -5.56 -11.32
C PHE A 197 14.12 -4.49 -11.83
N TYR A 198 12.86 -4.86 -12.04
CA TYR A 198 11.81 -3.92 -12.41
C TYR A 198 11.61 -2.81 -11.38
N MET A 199 11.59 -3.15 -10.08
CA MET A 199 11.44 -2.18 -9.00
C MET A 199 12.57 -1.14 -9.01
N GLN A 200 13.82 -1.59 -9.22
CA GLN A 200 14.98 -0.70 -9.35
C GLN A 200 14.82 0.28 -10.53
N LEU A 201 14.45 -0.23 -11.71
CA LEU A 201 14.23 0.60 -12.89
C LEU A 201 13.11 1.61 -12.67
N ARG A 202 11.99 1.17 -12.09
CA ARG A 202 10.83 2.02 -11.80
C ARG A 202 11.17 3.15 -10.83
N GLU A 203 11.92 2.85 -9.77
CA GLU A 203 12.32 3.86 -8.79
C GLU A 203 13.31 4.88 -9.39
N ASN A 204 14.29 4.41 -10.16
CA ASN A 204 15.23 5.29 -10.85
C ASN A 204 14.51 6.19 -11.87
N GLU A 205 13.57 5.63 -12.64
CA GLU A 205 12.77 6.37 -13.62
C GLU A 205 11.91 7.43 -12.93
N ARG A 206 11.27 7.08 -11.80
CA ARG A 206 10.50 8.04 -11.00
C ARG A 206 11.36 9.23 -10.56
N ARG A 207 12.59 8.96 -10.10
CA ARG A 207 13.53 10.00 -9.64
C ARG A 207 14.04 10.90 -10.76
N ILE A 208 13.99 10.46 -12.02
CA ILE A 208 14.44 11.25 -13.18
C ILE A 208 13.26 11.98 -13.81
N SER A 209 12.17 11.28 -14.06
CA SER A 209 10.95 11.82 -14.64
C SER A 209 10.38 12.96 -13.80
N PHE A 210 10.41 12.90 -12.47
CA PHE A 210 9.84 13.95 -11.60
C PHE A 210 10.88 14.94 -11.03
N ARG A 211 12.04 15.10 -11.68
CA ARG A 211 12.98 16.18 -11.31
C ARG A 211 12.35 17.56 -11.58
N PRO A 212 12.67 18.60 -10.80
CA PRO A 212 12.12 19.94 -11.00
C PRO A 212 12.48 20.49 -12.38
N ASN A 213 11.54 20.38 -13.31
CA ASN A 213 11.66 20.78 -14.71
C ASN A 213 10.50 21.72 -15.07
N HIS A 214 10.63 22.56 -16.10
CA HIS A 214 9.57 23.49 -16.54
C HIS A 214 8.38 22.81 -17.27
N GLN A 215 8.17 21.51 -17.10
CA GLN A 215 7.09 20.74 -17.75
C GLN A 215 5.83 20.73 -16.88
N THR A 216 4.67 20.55 -17.52
CA THR A 216 3.40 20.36 -16.80
C THR A 216 3.36 18.99 -16.11
N ALA A 217 2.57 18.85 -15.05
CA ALA A 217 2.43 17.57 -14.35
C ALA A 217 1.92 16.44 -15.28
N ASP A 218 1.00 16.76 -16.18
CA ASP A 218 0.42 15.79 -17.12
C ASP A 218 1.45 15.27 -18.13
N ASP A 219 2.31 16.16 -18.66
CA ASP A 219 3.38 15.77 -19.57
C ASP A 219 4.40 14.85 -18.89
N LEU A 220 4.75 15.16 -17.63
CA LEU A 220 5.64 14.34 -16.82
C LEU A 220 5.05 12.94 -16.57
N ILE A 221 3.76 12.86 -16.20
CA ILE A 221 3.06 11.60 -15.98
C ILE A 221 2.99 10.78 -17.27
N LYS A 222 2.70 11.42 -18.41
CA LYS A 222 2.63 10.74 -19.71
C LYS A 222 3.99 10.19 -20.12
N HIS A 223 5.06 10.98 -19.97
CA HIS A 223 6.42 10.54 -20.26
C HIS A 223 6.83 9.35 -19.36
N TYR A 224 6.59 9.48 -18.06
CA TYR A 224 6.87 8.44 -17.08
C TYR A 224 6.16 7.11 -17.42
N LYS A 225 4.87 7.16 -17.76
CA LYS A 225 4.12 5.94 -18.17
C LYS A 225 4.74 5.24 -19.38
N VAL A 226 5.18 6.00 -20.39
CA VAL A 226 5.84 5.45 -21.58
C VAL A 226 7.18 4.79 -21.22
N GLN A 227 8.01 5.43 -20.38
CA GLN A 227 9.29 4.83 -19.97
C GLN A 227 9.10 3.60 -19.10
N ILE A 228 8.16 3.62 -18.15
CA ILE A 228 7.85 2.45 -17.32
C ILE A 228 7.38 1.26 -18.15
N LYS A 229 6.58 1.51 -19.20
CA LYS A 229 6.21 0.46 -20.17
C LYS A 229 7.42 -0.15 -20.86
N ARG A 230 8.32 0.69 -21.37
CA ARG A 230 9.58 0.23 -21.97
C ARG A 230 10.44 -0.58 -20.99
N HIS A 231 10.56 -0.14 -19.74
CA HIS A 231 11.30 -0.86 -18.70
C HIS A 231 10.67 -2.20 -18.36
N ALA A 232 9.35 -2.26 -18.27
CA ALA A 232 8.62 -3.51 -18.08
C ALA A 232 8.87 -4.50 -19.22
N ASP A 233 8.76 -4.04 -20.48
CA ASP A 233 9.02 -4.88 -21.66
C ASP A 233 10.49 -5.36 -21.71
N ASN A 234 11.45 -4.51 -21.30
CA ASN A 234 12.86 -4.90 -21.16
C ASN A 234 13.07 -6.00 -20.12
N VAL A 235 12.39 -5.91 -18.97
CA VAL A 235 12.47 -6.95 -17.91
C VAL A 235 11.94 -8.29 -18.46
N LEU A 236 10.83 -8.27 -19.20
CA LEU A 236 10.29 -9.47 -19.84
C LEU A 236 11.29 -10.07 -20.83
N GLY A 237 11.90 -9.21 -21.67
CA GLY A 237 12.88 -9.63 -22.66
C GLY A 237 14.15 -10.22 -22.05
N GLU A 238 14.71 -9.59 -21.00
CA GLU A 238 15.96 -10.04 -20.37
C GLU A 238 15.80 -11.39 -19.66
N TYR A 239 14.64 -11.63 -19.02
CA TYR A 239 14.38 -12.87 -18.29
C TYR A 239 13.61 -13.92 -19.10
N GLY A 240 13.16 -13.60 -20.31
CA GLY A 240 12.41 -14.52 -21.18
C GLY A 240 11.04 -14.92 -20.63
N PHE A 241 10.39 -14.05 -19.86
CA PHE A 241 9.11 -14.35 -19.21
C PHE A 241 7.90 -13.89 -20.02
N THR A 242 6.81 -14.64 -19.84
CA THR A 242 5.50 -14.36 -20.44
C THR A 242 4.50 -13.89 -19.38
N THR A 243 3.47 -13.14 -19.80
CA THR A 243 2.40 -12.68 -18.89
C THR A 243 1.75 -13.83 -18.09
N PRO A 244 1.44 -15.01 -18.67
CA PRO A 244 0.92 -16.14 -17.89
C PRO A 244 1.84 -16.61 -16.76
N GLN A 245 3.16 -16.58 -16.94
CA GLN A 245 4.12 -16.95 -15.90
C GLN A 245 4.10 -15.93 -14.74
N PHE A 246 3.93 -14.65 -15.03
CA PHE A 246 3.77 -13.64 -13.97
C PHE A 246 2.47 -13.78 -13.19
N TYR A 247 1.37 -14.24 -13.82
CA TYR A 247 0.18 -14.63 -13.07
C TYR A 247 0.43 -15.83 -12.14
N GLN A 248 1.22 -16.83 -12.58
CA GLN A 248 1.61 -17.94 -11.70
C GLN A 248 2.44 -17.44 -10.50
N PHE A 249 3.37 -16.52 -10.74
CA PHE A 249 4.16 -15.91 -9.68
C PHE A 249 3.30 -15.04 -8.73
N LEU A 250 2.33 -14.30 -9.26
CA LEU A 250 1.34 -13.57 -8.46
C LEU A 250 0.58 -14.51 -7.50
N PHE A 251 0.11 -15.66 -7.99
CA PHE A 251 -0.58 -16.64 -7.15
C PHE A 251 0.34 -17.25 -6.09
N TYR A 252 1.59 -17.54 -6.45
CA TYR A 252 2.61 -17.96 -5.48
C TYR A 252 2.82 -16.92 -4.37
N LEU A 253 2.87 -15.63 -4.70
CA LEU A 253 3.02 -14.56 -3.71
C LEU A 253 1.78 -14.41 -2.81
N LEU A 254 0.57 -14.59 -3.35
CA LEU A 254 -0.66 -14.59 -2.54
C LEU A 254 -0.63 -15.74 -1.52
N ASP A 255 -0.27 -16.94 -1.96
CA ASP A 255 -0.13 -18.11 -1.09
C ASP A 255 0.96 -17.89 -0.03
N LEU A 256 2.11 -17.31 -0.42
CA LEU A 256 3.22 -17.00 0.48
C LEU A 256 2.82 -15.97 1.55
N ARG A 257 2.08 -14.91 1.17
CA ARG A 257 1.55 -13.94 2.12
C ARG A 257 0.63 -14.62 3.13
N SER A 258 -0.34 -15.40 2.66
CA SER A 258 -1.29 -16.09 3.53
C SER A 258 -0.58 -17.11 4.44
N GLU A 259 0.49 -17.75 3.98
CA GLU A 259 1.33 -18.61 4.83
C GLU A 259 1.97 -17.82 5.96
N TYR A 260 2.57 -16.66 5.68
CA TYR A 260 3.18 -15.81 6.70
C TYR A 260 2.15 -15.23 7.68
N GLU A 261 0.95 -14.89 7.22
CA GLU A 261 -0.15 -14.47 8.12
C GLU A 261 -0.57 -15.60 9.06
N ARG A 262 -0.72 -16.83 8.56
CA ARG A 262 -1.05 -18.00 9.37
C ARG A 262 0.04 -18.35 10.38
N ASP A 263 1.31 -18.15 10.02
CA ASP A 263 2.45 -18.37 10.91
C ASP A 263 2.68 -17.19 11.89
N GLU A 264 1.81 -16.17 11.91
CA GLU A 264 1.94 -14.95 12.72
C GLU A 264 3.18 -14.08 12.40
N HIS A 265 3.73 -14.22 11.18
CA HIS A 265 4.85 -13.43 10.66
C HIS A 265 4.37 -12.17 9.91
N ALA A 266 3.64 -11.31 10.60
CA ALA A 266 2.99 -10.12 10.01
C ALA A 266 3.94 -9.20 9.22
N LYS A 267 5.19 -9.01 9.68
CA LYS A 267 6.18 -8.19 8.97
C LYS A 267 6.57 -8.78 7.62
N LEU A 268 6.77 -10.10 7.54
CA LEU A 268 7.06 -10.77 6.26
C LEU A 268 5.87 -10.71 5.32
N ALA A 269 4.65 -10.91 5.84
CA ALA A 269 3.41 -10.75 5.07
C ALA A 269 3.27 -9.32 4.49
N GLU A 270 3.67 -8.30 5.24
CA GLU A 270 3.71 -6.91 4.77
C GLU A 270 4.73 -6.73 3.63
N GLU A 271 5.92 -7.31 3.72
CA GLU A 271 6.91 -7.26 2.63
C GLU A 271 6.39 -7.95 1.37
N VAL A 272 5.77 -9.13 1.50
CA VAL A 272 5.13 -9.82 0.36
C VAL A 272 3.96 -9.01 -0.21
N THR A 273 3.24 -8.24 0.62
CA THR A 273 2.19 -7.33 0.14
C THR A 273 2.75 -6.24 -0.78
N LYS A 274 3.94 -5.72 -0.48
CA LYS A 274 4.63 -4.75 -1.35
C LYS A 274 5.12 -5.41 -2.65
N ASP A 275 5.57 -6.67 -2.58
CA ASP A 275 5.92 -7.45 -3.79
C ASP A 275 4.67 -7.68 -4.66
N LEU A 276 3.53 -8.02 -4.04
CA LEU A 276 2.22 -8.14 -4.69
C LEU A 276 1.82 -6.84 -5.40
N GLN A 277 1.96 -5.68 -4.75
CA GLN A 277 1.74 -4.38 -5.39
C GLN A 277 2.64 -4.16 -6.60
N SER A 278 3.91 -4.57 -6.50
CA SER A 278 4.91 -4.38 -7.54
C SER A 278 4.65 -5.29 -8.75
N ILE A 279 4.30 -6.56 -8.53
CA ILE A 279 3.98 -7.51 -9.60
C ILE A 279 2.65 -7.19 -10.30
N VAL A 280 1.63 -6.72 -9.55
CA VAL A 280 0.36 -6.29 -10.14
C VAL A 280 0.57 -5.04 -11.00
N GLY A 281 1.40 -4.10 -10.54
CA GLY A 281 1.81 -2.93 -11.34
C GLY A 281 2.59 -3.31 -12.60
N LEU A 282 3.49 -4.29 -12.50
CA LEU A 282 4.21 -4.84 -13.65
C LEU A 282 3.24 -5.48 -14.66
N LEU A 283 2.33 -6.35 -14.19
CA LEU A 283 1.31 -6.98 -15.01
C LEU A 283 0.45 -5.94 -15.73
N ALA A 284 -0.13 -4.99 -15.00
CA ALA A 284 -0.95 -3.91 -15.55
C ALA A 284 -0.22 -3.12 -16.65
N THR A 285 1.06 -2.82 -16.40
CA THR A 285 1.92 -2.13 -17.38
C THR A 285 2.13 -2.99 -18.63
N VAL A 286 2.53 -4.24 -18.47
CA VAL A 286 2.86 -5.13 -19.60
C VAL A 286 1.64 -5.44 -20.46
N SER A 287 0.50 -5.73 -19.84
CA SER A 287 -0.73 -6.07 -20.54
C SER A 287 -1.55 -4.85 -20.98
N GLU A 288 -1.09 -3.64 -20.67
CA GLU A 288 -1.83 -2.38 -20.90
C GLU A 288 -3.25 -2.43 -20.32
N GLN A 289 -3.38 -3.09 -19.17
CA GLN A 289 -4.63 -3.24 -18.44
C GLN A 289 -4.63 -2.33 -17.22
N SER A 290 -5.82 -1.88 -16.84
CA SER A 290 -6.05 -1.31 -15.52
C SER A 290 -5.82 -2.35 -14.42
N LEU A 291 -5.54 -1.89 -13.19
CA LEU A 291 -5.43 -2.76 -12.02
C LEU A 291 -6.70 -3.59 -11.81
N GLN A 292 -7.86 -3.01 -12.13
CA GLN A 292 -9.14 -3.69 -12.07
C GLN A 292 -9.22 -4.86 -13.05
N GLU A 293 -8.81 -4.67 -14.30
CA GLU A 293 -8.80 -5.72 -15.32
C GLU A 293 -7.82 -6.85 -14.96
N VAL A 294 -6.66 -6.51 -14.37
CA VAL A 294 -5.71 -7.51 -13.84
C VAL A 294 -6.34 -8.32 -12.70
N ALA A 295 -7.04 -7.66 -11.77
CA ALA A 295 -7.73 -8.33 -10.66
C ALA A 295 -8.88 -9.24 -11.13
N GLU A 296 -9.62 -8.82 -12.16
CA GLU A 296 -10.67 -9.62 -12.80
C GLU A 296 -10.08 -10.82 -13.54
N GLU A 297 -9.00 -10.65 -14.31
CA GLU A 297 -8.34 -11.74 -15.01
C GLU A 297 -7.74 -12.77 -14.04
N ALA A 298 -7.10 -12.31 -12.96
CA ALA A 298 -6.64 -13.17 -11.89
C ALA A 298 -7.81 -13.95 -11.26
N GLY A 299 -8.90 -13.27 -10.93
CA GLY A 299 -10.09 -13.90 -10.36
C GLY A 299 -10.81 -14.86 -11.29
N ARG A 300 -10.78 -14.65 -12.60
CA ARG A 300 -11.28 -15.65 -13.57
C ARG A 300 -10.50 -16.97 -13.49
N LYS A 301 -9.21 -16.92 -13.15
CA LYS A 301 -8.35 -18.11 -13.04
C LYS A 301 -8.50 -18.85 -11.70
N THR A 302 -8.75 -18.13 -10.61
CA THR A 302 -8.69 -18.70 -9.24
C THR A 302 -9.96 -18.50 -8.40
N GLY A 303 -10.73 -17.44 -8.64
CA GLY A 303 -12.00 -17.14 -7.97
C GLY A 303 -12.13 -15.69 -7.47
N PRO A 304 -13.32 -15.30 -7.00
CA PRO A 304 -13.63 -13.92 -6.61
C PRO A 304 -12.84 -13.41 -5.38
N LEU A 305 -12.36 -14.31 -4.52
CA LEU A 305 -11.54 -13.94 -3.37
C LEU A 305 -10.22 -13.29 -3.82
N VAL A 306 -9.58 -13.84 -4.85
CA VAL A 306 -8.34 -13.29 -5.40
C VAL A 306 -8.55 -11.93 -6.06
N THR A 307 -9.68 -11.71 -6.74
CA THR A 307 -10.04 -10.38 -7.23
C THR A 307 -10.10 -9.36 -6.09
N LYS A 308 -10.75 -9.71 -4.98
CA LYS A 308 -10.85 -8.82 -3.82
C LYS A 308 -9.48 -8.56 -3.20
N GLU A 309 -8.65 -9.59 -3.07
CA GLU A 309 -7.31 -9.45 -2.49
C GLU A 309 -6.38 -8.57 -3.34
N ILE A 310 -6.46 -8.67 -4.67
CA ILE A 310 -5.66 -7.83 -5.57
C ILE A 310 -6.18 -6.39 -5.57
N ARG A 311 -7.51 -6.19 -5.58
CA ARG A 311 -8.10 -4.84 -5.48
C ARG A 311 -7.71 -4.14 -4.18
N ALA A 312 -7.58 -4.89 -3.08
CA ALA A 312 -7.12 -4.38 -1.80
C ALA A 312 -5.64 -3.94 -1.78
N LEU A 313 -4.85 -4.25 -2.83
CA LEU A 313 -3.47 -3.76 -2.94
C LEU A 313 -3.39 -2.30 -3.40
N ASP A 314 -4.45 -1.80 -4.05
CA ASP A 314 -4.62 -0.39 -4.39
C ASP A 314 -5.48 0.28 -3.31
N GLU A 315 -4.87 1.15 -2.51
CA GLU A 315 -5.52 1.84 -1.40
C GLU A 315 -6.78 2.60 -1.85
N ASN A 316 -6.79 3.22 -3.03
CA ASN A 316 -7.98 3.91 -3.53
C ASN A 316 -9.12 2.94 -3.82
N LEU A 317 -8.81 1.80 -4.45
CA LEU A 317 -9.80 0.77 -4.75
C LEU A 317 -10.27 0.07 -3.47
N GLU A 318 -9.39 -0.20 -2.50
CA GLU A 318 -9.75 -0.75 -1.19
C GLU A 318 -10.75 0.16 -0.49
N ILE A 319 -10.44 1.46 -0.44
CA ILE A 319 -11.27 2.48 0.21
C ILE A 319 -12.62 2.62 -0.50
N ARG A 320 -12.64 2.62 -1.84
CA ARG A 320 -13.86 2.61 -2.64
C ARG A 320 -14.71 1.36 -2.39
N ASP A 321 -14.11 0.17 -2.37
CA ASP A 321 -14.81 -1.09 -2.12
C ASP A 321 -15.34 -1.19 -0.69
N TYR A 322 -14.60 -0.64 0.26
CA TYR A 322 -15.03 -0.54 1.65
C TYR A 322 -16.25 0.39 1.77
N ALA A 323 -16.20 1.58 1.15
CA ALA A 323 -17.33 2.51 1.13
C ALA A 323 -18.57 1.87 0.48
N ALA A 324 -18.40 1.16 -0.64
CA ALA A 324 -19.48 0.39 -1.28
C ALA A 324 -20.08 -0.65 -0.34
N SER A 325 -19.23 -1.40 0.37
CA SER A 325 -19.65 -2.41 1.35
C SER A 325 -20.38 -1.80 2.53
N THR A 326 -19.92 -0.64 3.03
CA THR A 326 -20.60 0.09 4.12
C THR A 326 -21.96 0.60 3.68
N PHE A 327 -22.07 1.21 2.50
CA PHE A 327 -23.37 1.63 1.96
C PHE A 327 -24.31 0.45 1.74
N ALA A 328 -23.82 -0.67 1.19
CA ALA A 328 -24.61 -1.89 1.01
C ALA A 328 -25.09 -2.47 2.35
N ARG A 329 -24.27 -2.39 3.41
CA ARG A 329 -24.65 -2.83 4.77
C ARG A 329 -25.79 -2.00 5.34
N VAL A 330 -25.72 -0.67 5.21
CA VAL A 330 -26.75 0.24 5.76
C VAL A 330 -27.97 0.39 4.83
N MET A 331 -27.89 -0.07 3.59
CA MET A 331 -28.95 0.01 2.58
C MET A 331 -30.25 -0.65 3.05
N ASN A 332 -30.18 -1.80 3.71
CA ASN A 332 -31.40 -2.51 4.16
C ASN A 332 -32.18 -1.70 5.20
N ASP A 333 -31.47 -1.16 6.20
CA ASP A 333 -32.08 -0.32 7.23
C ASP A 333 -32.56 1.00 6.64
N TYR A 334 -31.78 1.60 5.72
CA TYR A 334 -32.17 2.79 4.97
C TYR A 334 -33.47 2.56 4.17
N ASN A 335 -33.56 1.48 3.38
CA ASN A 335 -34.74 1.15 2.58
C ASN A 335 -35.97 0.83 3.47
N GLY A 336 -35.74 0.31 4.68
CA GLY A 336 -36.79 0.13 5.68
C GLY A 336 -37.35 1.45 6.22
N GLU A 337 -36.48 2.43 6.48
CA GLU A 337 -36.86 3.76 6.98
C GLU A 337 -37.40 4.68 5.87
N PHE A 338 -36.95 4.51 4.62
CA PHE A 338 -37.31 5.34 3.46
C PHE A 338 -37.88 4.51 2.30
N PRO A 339 -39.01 3.80 2.47
CA PRO A 339 -39.51 2.85 1.47
C PRO A 339 -39.88 3.47 0.12
N GLN A 340 -40.16 4.79 0.09
CA GLN A 340 -40.47 5.54 -1.13
C GLN A 340 -39.21 6.02 -1.88
N PHE A 341 -38.03 5.91 -1.25
CA PHE A 341 -36.73 6.30 -1.78
C PHE A 341 -35.76 5.11 -1.70
N ASN A 342 -36.24 3.91 -1.98
CA ASN A 342 -35.39 2.72 -1.96
C ASN A 342 -34.22 2.89 -2.93
N ILE A 343 -33.02 2.62 -2.45
CA ILE A 343 -31.80 2.63 -3.25
C ILE A 343 -31.38 1.19 -3.57
N SER A 344 -30.92 0.98 -4.80
CA SER A 344 -30.40 -0.29 -5.30
C SER A 344 -28.86 -0.33 -5.22
N PRO A 345 -28.25 -1.53 -5.26
CA PRO A 345 -26.79 -1.66 -5.35
C PRO A 345 -26.18 -0.94 -6.57
N ALA A 346 -26.90 -0.91 -7.70
CA ALA A 346 -26.47 -0.19 -8.90
C ALA A 346 -26.42 1.32 -8.67
N GLU A 347 -27.43 1.89 -8.01
CA GLU A 347 -27.45 3.32 -7.65
C GLU A 347 -26.36 3.68 -6.63
N ILE A 348 -25.95 2.76 -5.75
CA ILE A 348 -24.80 2.96 -4.85
C ILE A 348 -23.49 3.03 -5.65
N ASP A 349 -23.29 2.15 -6.63
CA ASP A 349 -22.10 2.19 -7.49
C ASP A 349 -22.07 3.47 -8.33
N ASP A 350 -23.22 3.94 -8.83
CA ASP A 350 -23.32 5.20 -9.55
C ASP A 350 -23.06 6.43 -8.66
N LEU A 351 -23.46 6.39 -7.38
CA LEU A 351 -23.07 7.42 -6.40
C LEU A 351 -21.55 7.47 -6.22
N LEU A 352 -20.90 6.31 -6.09
CA LEU A 352 -19.45 6.26 -5.92
C LEU A 352 -18.72 6.75 -7.18
N LYS A 353 -19.19 6.38 -8.39
CA LYS A 353 -18.66 6.95 -9.64
C LYS A 353 -18.83 8.46 -9.71
N PHE A 354 -19.97 8.98 -9.23
CA PHE A 354 -20.21 10.42 -9.17
C PHE A 354 -19.21 11.11 -8.24
N ILE A 355 -19.00 10.55 -7.04
CA ILE A 355 -18.01 11.02 -6.06
C ILE A 355 -16.60 11.04 -6.68
N ASP A 356 -16.21 9.97 -7.38
CA ASP A 356 -14.93 9.87 -8.08
C ASP A 356 -14.80 10.97 -9.16
N SER A 357 -15.85 11.16 -9.98
CA SER A 357 -15.86 12.15 -11.07
C SER A 357 -15.88 13.61 -10.62
N THR A 358 -16.25 13.87 -9.36
CA THR A 358 -16.33 15.20 -8.75
C THR A 358 -15.22 15.45 -7.74
N GLU A 359 -14.23 14.55 -7.67
CA GLU A 359 -13.07 14.64 -6.77
C GLU A 359 -13.45 14.71 -5.27
N LEU A 360 -14.63 14.21 -4.90
CA LEU A 360 -15.12 14.18 -3.51
C LEU A 360 -14.57 12.97 -2.72
N LEU A 361 -13.31 12.60 -2.99
CA LEU A 361 -12.64 11.42 -2.44
C LEU A 361 -12.58 11.44 -0.90
N ILE A 362 -12.72 12.60 -0.26
CA ILE A 362 -12.81 12.71 1.20
C ILE A 362 -13.95 11.85 1.78
N ILE A 363 -15.04 11.62 1.04
CA ILE A 363 -16.18 10.83 1.50
C ILE A 363 -15.78 9.36 1.74
N PRO A 364 -15.35 8.58 0.72
CA PRO A 364 -15.02 7.17 0.92
C PRO A 364 -13.84 6.96 1.88
N TYR A 365 -12.83 7.83 1.86
CA TYR A 365 -11.73 7.81 2.85
C TYR A 365 -12.25 7.97 4.28
N THR A 366 -13.14 8.93 4.50
CA THR A 366 -13.70 9.18 5.82
C THR A 366 -14.58 8.02 6.29
N ILE A 367 -15.35 7.40 5.39
CA ILE A 367 -16.13 6.20 5.71
C ILE A 367 -15.21 5.08 6.22
N PHE A 368 -14.12 4.80 5.48
CA PHE A 368 -13.15 3.77 5.84
C PHE A 368 -12.52 3.99 7.22
N ASP A 369 -11.99 5.19 7.48
CA ASP A 369 -11.33 5.50 8.76
C ASP A 369 -12.31 5.51 9.93
N THR A 370 -13.50 6.07 9.73
CA THR A 370 -14.52 6.20 10.79
C THR A 370 -15.07 4.84 11.20
N ASP A 371 -15.39 3.97 10.24
CA ASP A 371 -15.87 2.62 10.54
C ASP A 371 -14.79 1.77 11.19
N LYS A 372 -13.53 1.86 10.74
CA LYS A 372 -12.40 1.18 11.42
C LYS A 372 -12.25 1.65 12.86
N ALA A 373 -12.40 2.96 13.12
CA ALA A 373 -12.35 3.49 14.48
C ALA A 373 -13.53 3.00 15.34
N LEU A 374 -14.76 3.04 14.83
CA LEU A 374 -15.94 2.58 15.57
C LEU A 374 -15.86 1.09 15.95
N ASN A 375 -15.19 0.26 15.15
CA ASN A 375 -15.17 -1.20 15.33
C ASN A 375 -13.90 -1.77 15.99
N SER A 376 -12.84 -0.98 16.22
CA SER A 376 -11.52 -1.53 16.62
C SER A 376 -11.23 -1.62 18.13
N GLY A 377 -12.19 -1.28 18.99
CA GLY A 377 -12.11 -1.54 20.45
C GLY A 377 -11.01 -0.81 21.26
N LYS A 378 -10.21 0.07 20.65
CA LYS A 378 -9.10 0.83 21.30
C LYS A 378 -9.54 2.18 21.89
N PRO A 379 -8.76 2.81 22.81
CA PRO A 379 -9.16 4.08 23.46
C PRO A 379 -8.97 5.36 22.62
N VAL A 380 -8.20 5.31 21.52
CA VAL A 380 -7.81 6.47 20.69
C VAL A 380 -8.94 6.96 19.76
N HIS A 381 -10.17 6.50 19.98
CA HIS A 381 -11.29 6.62 19.01
C HIS A 381 -11.95 7.99 18.96
N LYS A 382 -11.94 8.78 20.03
CA LYS A 382 -12.76 10.00 20.08
C LYS A 382 -12.35 11.03 19.02
N THR A 383 -11.05 11.27 18.86
CA THR A 383 -10.56 12.22 17.85
C THR A 383 -10.82 11.71 16.43
N VAL A 384 -10.64 10.41 16.17
CA VAL A 384 -10.91 9.83 14.85
C VAL A 384 -12.40 9.88 14.53
N ILE A 385 -13.27 9.50 15.47
CA ILE A 385 -14.74 9.58 15.32
C ILE A 385 -15.18 11.03 15.10
N TYR A 386 -14.64 11.98 15.87
CA TYR A 386 -14.97 13.40 15.71
C TYR A 386 -14.58 13.91 14.33
N THR A 387 -13.34 13.63 13.89
CA THR A 387 -12.86 13.97 12.55
C THR A 387 -13.70 13.29 11.48
N GLY A 388 -14.11 12.04 11.72
CA GLY A 388 -15.05 11.28 10.90
C GLY A 388 -16.37 11.99 10.70
N ILE A 389 -17.06 12.34 11.80
CA ILE A 389 -18.33 13.09 11.77
C ILE A 389 -18.15 14.42 11.04
N LYS A 390 -17.07 15.16 11.34
CA LYS A 390 -16.76 16.44 10.70
C LYS A 390 -16.62 16.30 9.19
N ASN A 391 -15.80 15.35 8.74
CA ASN A 391 -15.49 15.15 7.34
C ASN A 391 -16.68 14.56 6.58
N LEU A 392 -17.47 13.65 7.16
CA LEU A 392 -18.71 13.16 6.56
C LEU A 392 -19.75 14.28 6.43
N ALA A 393 -19.92 15.11 7.46
CA ALA A 393 -20.85 16.24 7.40
C ALA A 393 -20.42 17.31 6.38
N THR A 394 -19.11 17.55 6.25
CA THR A 394 -18.54 18.44 5.23
C THR A 394 -18.69 17.85 3.84
N GLY A 395 -18.39 16.56 3.66
CA GLY A 395 -18.59 15.84 2.41
C GLY A 395 -20.05 15.79 1.97
N LEU A 396 -21.02 15.74 2.89
CA LEU A 396 -22.44 15.88 2.57
C LEU A 396 -22.76 17.28 2.03
N GLU A 397 -22.21 18.32 2.65
CA GLU A 397 -22.35 19.69 2.16
C GLU A 397 -21.77 19.84 0.74
N ASP A 398 -20.59 19.29 0.50
CA ASP A 398 -19.93 19.33 -0.81
C ASP A 398 -20.69 18.51 -1.86
N LEU A 399 -21.21 17.32 -1.50
CA LEU A 399 -22.06 16.52 -2.39
C LEU A 399 -23.33 17.30 -2.77
N LEU A 400 -24.03 17.89 -1.79
CA LEU A 400 -25.23 18.69 -2.07
C LEU A 400 -24.91 19.91 -2.93
N ARG A 401 -23.73 20.52 -2.74
CA ARG A 401 -23.25 21.63 -3.57
C ARG A 401 -23.03 21.19 -5.02
N GLU A 402 -22.44 20.02 -5.24
CA GLU A 402 -22.29 19.43 -6.57
C GLU A 402 -23.63 19.06 -7.22
N ILE A 403 -24.55 18.50 -6.45
CA ILE A 403 -25.92 18.22 -6.91
C ILE A 403 -26.65 19.52 -7.26
N ALA A 404 -26.54 20.56 -6.42
CA ALA A 404 -27.19 21.84 -6.62
C ALA A 404 -26.79 22.53 -7.94
N LYS A 405 -25.52 22.41 -8.34
CA LYS A 405 -25.02 22.91 -9.64
C LYS A 405 -25.74 22.29 -10.85
N ARG A 406 -26.33 21.11 -10.67
CA ARG A 406 -27.00 20.32 -11.72
C ARG A 406 -28.52 20.48 -11.72
N ILE A 407 -29.08 21.24 -10.78
CA ILE A 407 -30.52 21.53 -10.73
C ILE A 407 -30.86 22.56 -11.82
N PRO A 408 -31.88 22.31 -12.66
CA PRO A 408 -32.34 23.32 -13.62
C PRO A 408 -32.88 24.57 -12.90
N ALA A 409 -32.33 25.74 -13.21
CA ALA A 409 -32.67 27.02 -12.59
C ALA A 409 -32.58 27.01 -11.05
N PRO A 410 -31.36 26.88 -10.48
CA PRO A 410 -31.18 26.89 -9.03
C PRO A 410 -31.60 28.24 -8.47
N SER A 411 -32.34 28.22 -7.37
CA SER A 411 -32.80 29.44 -6.68
C SER A 411 -32.41 29.35 -5.20
N GLY A 412 -31.56 30.26 -4.73
CA GLY A 412 -31.08 30.30 -3.34
C GLY A 412 -29.57 30.41 -3.25
N SER A 413 -29.06 30.52 -2.03
CA SER A 413 -27.63 30.51 -1.71
C SER A 413 -27.11 29.08 -1.59
N THR A 414 -25.84 28.86 -1.97
CA THR A 414 -25.11 27.60 -1.75
C THR A 414 -24.08 27.73 -0.62
N ASP A 415 -24.17 28.76 0.21
CA ASP A 415 -23.09 29.15 1.13
C ASP A 415 -23.04 28.31 2.40
N ASP A 416 -24.17 27.72 2.81
CA ASP A 416 -24.26 26.85 3.97
C ASP A 416 -25.13 25.61 3.72
N LEU A 417 -24.91 24.57 4.53
CA LEU A 417 -25.61 23.28 4.42
C LEU A 417 -27.14 23.43 4.53
N GLY A 418 -27.65 24.35 5.36
CA GLY A 418 -29.09 24.56 5.50
C GLY A 418 -29.71 25.09 4.20
N ASN A 419 -29.08 26.07 3.56
CA ASN A 419 -29.54 26.60 2.27
C ASN A 419 -29.43 25.56 1.16
N LEU A 420 -28.36 24.74 1.15
CA LEU A 420 -28.21 23.62 0.21
C LEU A 420 -29.33 22.59 0.37
N ILE A 421 -29.65 22.19 1.61
CA ILE A 421 -30.78 21.29 1.89
C ILE A 421 -32.08 21.87 1.33
N ASN A 422 -32.37 23.14 1.55
CA ASN A 422 -33.60 23.76 1.02
C ASN A 422 -33.62 23.86 -0.50
N MET A 423 -32.47 24.11 -1.12
CA MET A 423 -32.34 24.20 -2.57
C MET A 423 -32.60 22.84 -3.22
N VAL A 424 -31.98 21.79 -2.69
CA VAL A 424 -32.11 20.42 -3.19
C VAL A 424 -33.51 19.87 -2.88
N PHE A 425 -34.07 20.18 -1.71
CA PHE A 425 -35.32 19.59 -1.21
C PHE A 425 -36.45 20.61 -1.00
N LYS A 426 -36.72 21.43 -2.03
CA LYS A 426 -37.74 22.51 -1.97
C LYS A 426 -39.10 22.07 -1.40
N GLN A 427 -39.52 20.84 -1.68
CA GLN A 427 -40.84 20.33 -1.34
C GLN A 427 -41.09 20.19 0.18
N TRP A 428 -40.04 20.13 1.01
CA TRP A 428 -40.15 20.05 2.47
C TRP A 428 -39.29 21.09 3.22
N SER A 429 -38.86 22.15 2.53
CA SER A 429 -38.05 23.24 3.10
C SER A 429 -38.75 23.97 4.26
N ALA A 430 -40.05 24.23 4.13
CA ALA A 430 -40.82 24.92 5.17
C ALA A 430 -40.90 24.10 6.47
N ASP A 431 -41.15 22.80 6.34
CA ASP A 431 -41.21 21.89 7.49
C ASP A 431 -39.82 21.68 8.11
N PHE A 432 -38.75 21.59 7.31
CA PHE A 432 -37.39 21.53 7.81
C PHE A 432 -37.05 22.70 8.74
N TRP A 433 -37.32 23.94 8.31
CA TRP A 433 -37.04 25.11 9.15
C TRP A 433 -37.94 25.22 10.37
N LYS A 434 -39.22 24.86 10.22
CA LYS A 434 -40.16 24.81 11.35
C LYS A 434 -39.67 23.85 12.43
N GLU A 435 -39.24 22.65 12.05
CA GLU A 435 -38.76 21.63 12.99
C GLU A 435 -37.39 21.98 13.57
N ARG A 436 -36.48 22.59 12.78
CA ARG A 436 -35.24 23.18 13.29
C ARG A 436 -35.53 24.18 14.41
N ASP A 437 -36.41 25.14 14.15
CA ASP A 437 -36.71 26.22 15.09
C ASP A 437 -37.41 25.73 16.35
N ARG A 438 -38.23 24.68 16.21
CA ARG A 438 -38.87 23.98 17.33
C ARG A 438 -37.84 23.31 18.23
N ILE A 439 -36.97 22.46 17.68
CA ILE A 439 -35.96 21.73 18.48
C ILE A 439 -34.94 22.69 19.10
N GLN A 440 -34.50 23.68 18.32
CA GLN A 440 -33.55 24.69 18.79
C GLN A 440 -34.17 25.67 19.81
N ASN A 441 -35.48 25.62 20.06
CA ASN A 441 -36.20 26.53 20.97
C ASN A 441 -35.94 28.03 20.64
N LYS A 442 -35.82 28.38 19.36
CA LYS A 442 -35.58 29.75 18.82
C LYS A 442 -34.29 30.46 19.26
N THR A 443 -33.44 29.88 20.12
CA THR A 443 -32.16 30.47 20.51
C THR A 443 -31.01 29.82 19.73
N LYS A 444 -30.07 30.61 19.19
CA LYS A 444 -28.89 30.03 18.53
C LYS A 444 -28.09 29.20 19.54
N PRO A 445 -27.71 27.94 19.23
CA PRO A 445 -26.86 27.14 20.11
C PRO A 445 -25.55 27.90 20.36
N LYS A 446 -25.09 27.96 21.62
CA LYS A 446 -23.89 28.75 21.98
C LYS A 446 -22.74 27.88 22.48
N ALA A 447 -23.00 26.63 22.84
CA ALA A 447 -22.01 25.72 23.39
C ALA A 447 -22.24 24.27 22.93
N THR A 448 -21.21 23.43 23.08
CA THR A 448 -21.24 21.98 22.81
C THR A 448 -22.49 21.27 23.34
N PRO A 449 -22.94 21.47 24.60
CA PRO A 449 -24.10 20.76 25.13
C PRO A 449 -25.41 21.10 24.40
N ASP A 450 -25.54 22.32 23.84
CA ASP A 450 -26.73 22.70 23.09
C ASP A 450 -26.83 21.90 21.79
N PHE A 451 -25.70 21.70 21.09
CA PHE A 451 -25.68 20.91 19.86
C PHE A 451 -25.94 19.43 20.13
N ILE A 452 -25.31 18.86 21.15
CA ILE A 452 -25.53 17.46 21.56
C ILE A 452 -27.00 17.25 21.95
N ARG A 453 -27.60 18.19 22.70
CA ARG A 453 -29.03 18.16 23.02
C ARG A 453 -29.88 18.21 21.76
N ASN A 454 -29.66 19.16 20.87
CA ASN A 454 -30.46 19.29 19.64
C ASN A 454 -30.37 18.03 18.76
N ILE A 455 -29.19 17.42 18.61
CA ILE A 455 -29.02 16.15 17.89
C ILE A 455 -29.81 15.03 18.58
N THR A 456 -29.74 14.96 19.90
CA THR A 456 -30.45 13.95 20.70
C THR A 456 -31.96 14.12 20.61
N ASP A 457 -32.46 15.35 20.72
CA ASP A 457 -33.87 15.69 20.62
C ASP A 457 -34.38 15.32 19.23
N ALA A 458 -33.66 15.72 18.17
CA ALA A 458 -34.02 15.36 16.80
C ALA A 458 -34.15 13.85 16.59
N TYR A 459 -33.17 13.11 17.11
CA TYR A 459 -33.15 11.66 16.98
C TYR A 459 -34.29 10.97 17.73
N THR A 460 -34.63 11.46 18.93
CA THR A 460 -35.59 10.81 19.84
C THR A 460 -37.04 11.29 19.67
N ASP A 461 -37.27 12.37 18.93
CA ASP A 461 -38.59 12.98 18.81
C ASP A 461 -39.55 12.14 17.93
N PRO A 462 -40.64 11.60 18.51
CA PRO A 462 -41.60 10.78 17.77
C PRO A 462 -42.47 11.59 16.80
N SER A 463 -42.52 12.92 16.91
CA SER A 463 -43.37 13.78 16.07
C SER A 463 -42.97 13.75 14.60
N PHE A 464 -41.72 13.40 14.27
CA PHE A 464 -41.28 13.22 12.88
C PHE A 464 -42.07 12.12 12.16
N LYS A 465 -42.62 11.12 12.87
CA LYS A 465 -43.49 10.10 12.27
C LYS A 465 -44.84 10.63 11.80
N LEU A 466 -45.24 11.81 12.29
CA LEU A 466 -46.52 12.45 11.97
C LEU A 466 -46.39 13.49 10.84
N ILE A 467 -45.17 13.81 10.40
CA ILE A 467 -44.88 14.83 9.39
C ILE A 467 -44.62 14.15 8.04
N THR A 468 -45.18 14.67 6.96
CA THR A 468 -44.84 14.25 5.60
C THR A 468 -43.33 14.45 5.36
N HIS A 469 -42.61 13.41 4.99
CA HIS A 469 -41.13 13.40 4.91
C HIS A 469 -40.41 13.62 6.25
N GLY A 470 -41.08 13.46 7.39
CA GLY A 470 -40.51 13.76 8.69
C GLY A 470 -39.26 12.95 9.03
N GLU A 471 -39.18 11.70 8.58
CA GLU A 471 -37.97 10.88 8.71
C GLU A 471 -36.77 11.46 7.93
N SER A 472 -37.02 12.01 6.73
CA SER A 472 -35.99 12.66 5.92
C SER A 472 -35.57 13.97 6.58
N ILE A 473 -36.54 14.74 7.09
CA ILE A 473 -36.28 15.95 7.86
C ILE A 473 -35.38 15.65 9.07
N ARG A 474 -35.71 14.60 9.83
CA ARG A 474 -34.93 14.16 10.99
C ARG A 474 -33.47 13.91 10.64
N VAL A 475 -33.22 13.12 9.60
CA VAL A 475 -31.86 12.79 9.13
C VAL A 475 -31.08 14.04 8.74
N PHE A 476 -31.66 14.93 7.94
CA PHE A 476 -30.96 16.14 7.51
C PHE A 476 -30.79 17.19 8.61
N LEU A 477 -31.67 17.21 9.61
CA LEU A 477 -31.50 18.04 10.79
C LEU A 477 -30.34 17.56 11.66
N ILE A 478 -30.21 16.24 11.87
CA ILE A 478 -29.05 15.65 12.56
C ILE A 478 -27.75 16.01 11.82
N ALA A 479 -27.73 15.85 10.49
CA ALA A 479 -26.58 16.23 9.67
C ALA A 479 -26.26 17.73 9.77
N TYR A 480 -27.28 18.59 9.74
CA TYR A 480 -27.14 20.04 9.89
C TYR A 480 -26.52 20.42 11.25
N TRP A 481 -27.03 19.86 12.36
CA TRP A 481 -26.45 20.15 13.68
C TRP A 481 -25.06 19.54 13.85
N ALA A 482 -24.79 18.35 13.31
CA ALA A 482 -23.46 17.76 13.30
C ALA A 482 -22.46 18.67 12.57
N ARG A 483 -22.80 19.15 11.37
CA ARG A 483 -21.95 20.04 10.57
C ARG A 483 -21.62 21.35 11.28
N ASN A 484 -22.64 22.00 11.85
CA ASN A 484 -22.48 23.25 12.59
C ASN A 484 -21.69 23.03 13.88
N PHE A 485 -21.95 21.94 14.59
CA PHE A 485 -21.21 21.57 15.78
C PHE A 485 -19.71 21.41 15.46
N THR A 486 -19.37 20.54 14.51
CA THR A 486 -17.96 20.26 14.17
C THR A 486 -17.26 21.39 13.43
N GLY A 487 -18.03 22.34 12.88
CA GLY A 487 -17.52 23.56 12.25
C GLY A 487 -17.10 24.65 13.24
N HIS A 488 -17.62 24.61 14.47
CA HIS A 488 -17.44 25.68 15.47
C HIS A 488 -16.86 25.22 16.81
N PHE A 489 -16.95 23.93 17.14
CA PHE A 489 -16.57 23.39 18.45
C PHE A 489 -15.83 22.07 18.32
N TYR A 490 -14.94 21.77 19.27
CA TYR A 490 -14.36 20.43 19.46
C TYR A 490 -14.76 19.91 20.84
N THR A 491 -15.01 18.60 20.97
CA THR A 491 -15.36 18.00 22.26
C THR A 491 -14.70 16.65 22.48
N LEU A 492 -14.38 16.35 23.74
CA LEU A 492 -14.03 15.01 24.22
C LEU A 492 -15.11 14.44 25.17
N GLU A 493 -16.24 15.14 25.33
CA GLU A 493 -17.35 14.78 26.21
C GLU A 493 -17.93 13.41 25.85
N ASN A 494 -18.17 12.58 26.86
CA ASN A 494 -18.66 11.21 26.70
C ASN A 494 -20.03 11.13 26.04
N ASP A 495 -20.88 12.14 26.19
CA ASP A 495 -22.27 12.11 25.72
C ASP A 495 -22.38 11.96 24.20
N LEU A 496 -21.42 12.54 23.44
CA LEU A 496 -21.34 12.32 22.00
C LEU A 496 -20.86 10.90 21.67
N TYR A 497 -19.84 10.38 22.37
CA TYR A 497 -19.16 9.15 21.98
C TYR A 497 -19.81 7.87 22.51
N ASN A 498 -20.55 7.93 23.64
CA ASN A 498 -21.15 6.77 24.30
C ASN A 498 -22.52 6.36 23.68
N GLY A 499 -22.71 6.59 22.38
CA GLY A 499 -23.87 6.09 21.63
C GLY A 499 -24.49 7.07 20.63
N LEU A 500 -24.21 8.37 20.74
CA LEU A 500 -24.74 9.36 19.80
C LEU A 500 -23.96 9.38 18.48
N SER A 501 -22.63 9.17 18.53
CA SER A 501 -21.73 9.16 17.36
C SER A 501 -22.18 8.16 16.28
N GLY A 502 -22.50 6.93 16.66
CA GLY A 502 -23.01 5.92 15.72
C GLY A 502 -24.29 6.38 15.03
N ARG A 503 -25.21 7.00 15.77
CA ARG A 503 -26.48 7.52 15.22
C ARG A 503 -26.26 8.70 14.27
N VAL A 504 -25.32 9.59 14.60
CA VAL A 504 -24.94 10.71 13.73
C VAL A 504 -24.31 10.19 12.45
N VAL A 505 -23.38 9.24 12.54
CA VAL A 505 -22.72 8.62 11.38
C VAL A 505 -23.74 7.90 10.49
N THR A 506 -24.63 7.07 11.05
CA THR A 506 -25.71 6.43 10.30
C THR A 506 -26.63 7.46 9.63
N SER A 507 -26.97 8.54 10.33
CA SER A 507 -27.79 9.62 9.76
C SER A 507 -27.07 10.31 8.60
N LEU A 508 -25.76 10.53 8.70
CA LEU A 508 -24.96 11.07 7.58
C LEU A 508 -24.96 10.12 6.38
N TYR A 509 -24.83 8.81 6.60
CA TYR A 509 -24.95 7.81 5.54
C TYR A 509 -26.33 7.84 4.87
N TYR A 510 -27.41 7.91 5.66
CA TYR A 510 -28.76 8.04 5.12
C TYR A 510 -28.97 9.34 4.34
N ALA A 511 -28.36 10.45 4.79
CA ALA A 511 -28.42 11.72 4.09
C ALA A 511 -27.72 11.63 2.71
N PHE A 512 -26.57 10.95 2.61
CA PHE A 512 -25.90 10.70 1.33
C PHE A 512 -26.79 9.88 0.38
N LEU A 513 -27.32 8.75 0.84
CA LEU A 513 -28.18 7.87 0.02
C LEU A 513 -29.46 8.59 -0.41
N TYR A 514 -30.09 9.33 0.50
CA TYR A 514 -31.30 10.10 0.20
C TYR A 514 -31.06 11.24 -0.79
N ALA A 515 -29.98 12.01 -0.62
CA ALA A 515 -29.63 13.08 -1.55
C ALA A 515 -29.40 12.54 -2.96
N TRP A 516 -28.66 11.43 -3.06
CA TRP A 516 -28.43 10.76 -4.33
C TRP A 516 -29.71 10.24 -4.96
N LYS A 517 -30.50 9.46 -4.21
CA LYS A 517 -31.74 8.88 -4.72
C LYS A 517 -32.73 9.96 -5.17
N HIS A 518 -32.85 11.04 -4.41
CA HIS A 518 -33.67 12.18 -4.79
C HIS A 518 -33.23 12.80 -6.13
N ALA A 519 -31.92 12.99 -6.31
CA ALA A 519 -31.37 13.54 -7.55
C ALA A 519 -31.63 12.62 -8.75
N VAL A 520 -31.48 11.30 -8.57
CA VAL A 520 -31.82 10.28 -9.58
C VAL A 520 -33.30 10.32 -9.95
N ASP A 521 -34.21 10.35 -8.96
CA ASP A 521 -35.65 10.38 -9.20
C ASP A 521 -36.12 11.68 -9.89
N LYS A 522 -35.43 12.79 -9.62
CA LYS A 522 -35.66 14.07 -10.32
C LYS A 522 -35.02 14.12 -11.72
N LYS A 523 -34.26 13.09 -12.10
CA LYS A 523 -33.56 12.98 -13.39
C LYS A 523 -32.61 14.15 -13.66
N TRP A 524 -31.88 14.59 -12.63
CA TRP A 524 -30.84 15.58 -12.82
C TRP A 524 -29.63 14.98 -13.58
N PRO A 525 -28.90 15.78 -14.38
CA PRO A 525 -27.77 15.30 -15.17
C PRO A 525 -26.54 15.08 -14.28
N LEU A 526 -26.49 13.91 -13.63
CA LEU A 526 -25.44 13.56 -12.67
C LEU A 526 -24.21 12.90 -13.34
N ILE A 527 -24.40 12.19 -14.46
CA ILE A 527 -23.36 11.48 -15.24
C ILE A 527 -23.47 11.88 -16.70
#